data_AF-A0A956CDP7-F1
#
_entry.id   AF-A0A956CDP7-F1
#
_cell.length_a   1.000
_cell.length_b   1.000
_cell.length_c   1.000
_cell.angle_alpha   90.00
_cell.angle_beta   90.00
_cell.angle_gamma   90.00
#
_symmetry.space_group_name_H-M   'P 1'
#
loop_
_entity.id
_entity.type
_entity.pdbx_description
1 polymer ?
#
loop_
_entity_poly.entity_id
_entity_poly.type
_entity_poly.pdbx_seq_one_letter_code
_entity_poly.pdbx_strand_id
1 'polypeptide(L)'
;MSLELPAESFIAIAAVGWADGWMRKAEAEGLMRAAQACGVEGEALSRVEEAVKSGSKIADVDVSAMSGWQRALTYSIACWLARLDGVVNSEELAHLKELGGVLDLPQPKLDAAGSAAFDIAMLPGGHRPEKFDFDALAERLKVKLPSLVGS
;
A
#
# COMPACT_ATOMS: atom_id res chain seq x y z
N MET A 1 -4.36 9.86 -14.08
CA MET A 1 -5.69 9.87 -13.43
C MET A 1 -5.37 9.76 -11.95
N SER A 2 -5.44 10.85 -11.20
CA SER A 2 -4.93 10.87 -9.82
C SER A 2 -5.61 9.79 -8.99
N LEU A 3 -4.84 8.82 -8.51
CA LEU A 3 -5.27 7.84 -7.53
C LEU A 3 -5.68 8.58 -6.25
N GLU A 4 -6.96 8.59 -5.90
CA GLU A 4 -7.39 9.19 -4.63
C GLU A 4 -7.43 8.11 -3.54
N LEU A 5 -6.47 8.16 -2.63
CA LEU A 5 -6.40 7.30 -1.46
C LEU A 5 -6.49 8.12 -0.18
N PRO A 6 -7.32 7.70 0.80
CA PRO A 6 -7.38 8.36 2.10
C PRO A 6 -6.07 8.13 2.87
N ALA A 7 -5.74 9.03 3.80
CA ALA A 7 -4.55 8.93 4.65
C ALA A 7 -4.48 7.61 5.41
N GLU A 8 -5.64 7.06 5.78
CA GLU A 8 -5.81 5.77 6.44
C GLU A 8 -5.15 4.63 5.65
N SER A 9 -5.10 4.73 4.30
CA SER A 9 -4.41 3.75 3.45
C SER A 9 -2.91 3.73 3.75
N PHE A 10 -2.31 4.90 3.86
CA PHE A 10 -0.88 5.05 4.09
C PHE A 10 -0.51 4.80 5.55
N ILE A 11 -1.41 5.10 6.49
CA ILE A 11 -1.26 4.69 7.90
C ILE A 11 -1.28 3.16 8.01
N ALA A 12 -2.17 2.48 7.27
CA ALA A 12 -2.21 1.02 7.22
C ALA A 12 -0.91 0.42 6.66
N ILE A 13 -0.39 1.00 5.59
CA ILE A 13 0.88 0.59 5.00
C ILE A 13 2.04 0.88 5.97
N ALA A 14 2.01 2.00 6.69
CA ALA A 14 3.01 2.32 7.71
C ALA A 14 3.04 1.26 8.82
N ALA A 15 1.86 0.79 9.25
CA ALA A 15 1.75 -0.25 10.26
C ALA A 15 2.41 -1.57 9.81
N VAL A 16 2.31 -1.93 8.53
CA VAL A 16 3.04 -3.08 7.97
C VAL A 16 4.55 -2.85 8.01
N GLY A 17 5.03 -1.69 7.56
CA GLY A 17 6.46 -1.37 7.61
C GLY A 17 7.03 -1.27 9.03
N TRP A 18 6.18 -1.09 10.05
CA TRP A 18 6.58 -1.08 11.46
C TRP A 18 6.38 -2.42 12.18
N ALA A 19 5.82 -3.43 11.51
CA ALA A 19 5.42 -4.67 12.17
C ALA A 19 6.61 -5.45 12.78
N ASP A 20 7.81 -5.29 12.20
CA ASP A 20 9.07 -5.85 12.73
C ASP A 20 9.75 -4.93 13.77
N GLY A 21 9.07 -3.86 14.19
CA GLY A 21 9.55 -2.89 15.19
C GLY A 21 10.45 -1.78 14.65
N TRP A 22 10.67 -1.72 13.34
CA TRP A 22 11.44 -0.67 12.67
C TRP A 22 11.02 -0.55 11.20
N MET A 23 11.05 0.68 10.67
CA MET A 23 10.82 0.95 9.24
C MET A 23 12.10 1.49 8.59
N ARG A 24 12.42 1.01 7.38
CA ARG A 24 13.59 1.48 6.64
C ARG A 24 13.36 2.88 6.07
N LYS A 25 14.45 3.64 5.94
CA LYS A 25 14.42 4.97 5.31
C LYS A 25 13.82 4.93 3.89
N ALA A 26 14.15 3.92 3.09
CA ALA A 26 13.63 3.79 1.72
C ALA A 26 12.11 3.51 1.69
N GLU A 27 11.60 2.75 2.66
CA GLU A 27 10.16 2.47 2.81
C GLU A 27 9.43 3.72 3.29
N ALA A 28 9.96 4.42 4.28
CA ALA A 28 9.43 5.68 4.76
C ALA A 28 9.35 6.74 3.63
N GLU A 29 10.44 6.92 2.87
CA GLU A 29 10.46 7.84 1.72
C GLU A 29 9.50 7.40 0.62
N GLY A 30 9.40 6.09 0.34
CA GLY A 30 8.48 5.58 -0.66
C GLY A 30 7.03 5.73 -0.26
N LEU A 31 6.72 5.54 1.02
CA LEU A 31 5.39 5.70 1.56
C LEU A 31 4.94 7.17 1.54
N MET A 32 5.80 8.09 1.95
CA MET A 32 5.50 9.54 1.88
C MET A 32 5.29 10.01 0.45
N ARG A 33 6.08 9.51 -0.52
CA ARG A 33 5.87 9.82 -1.94
C ARG A 33 4.56 9.23 -2.46
N ALA A 34 4.24 8.00 -2.09
CA ALA A 34 2.98 7.37 -2.48
C ALA A 34 1.78 8.18 -1.97
N ALA A 35 1.83 8.64 -0.72
CA ALA A 35 0.79 9.49 -0.12
C ALA A 35 0.60 10.79 -0.91
N GLN A 36 1.68 11.51 -1.19
CA GLN A 36 1.65 12.76 -1.98
C GLN A 36 1.16 12.52 -3.41
N ALA A 37 1.63 11.47 -4.07
CA ALA A 37 1.22 11.12 -5.42
C ALA A 37 -0.28 10.76 -5.50
N CYS A 38 -0.85 10.29 -4.39
CA CYS A 38 -2.28 9.99 -4.27
C CYS A 38 -3.13 11.16 -3.73
N GLY A 39 -2.57 12.37 -3.70
CA GLY A 39 -3.30 13.59 -3.30
C GLY A 39 -3.45 13.81 -1.80
N VAL A 40 -2.70 13.09 -0.95
CA VAL A 40 -2.72 13.33 0.49
C VAL A 40 -1.88 14.57 0.84
N GLU A 41 -2.54 15.59 1.40
CA GLU A 41 -1.94 16.89 1.73
C GLU A 41 -2.37 17.38 3.12
N GLY A 42 -1.76 18.48 3.59
CA GLY A 42 -2.15 19.16 4.83
C GLY A 42 -2.11 18.27 6.09
N GLU A 43 -3.14 18.38 6.93
CA GLU A 43 -3.25 17.59 8.17
C GLU A 43 -3.28 16.08 7.91
N ALA A 44 -3.85 15.66 6.78
CA ALA A 44 -3.89 14.25 6.40
C ALA A 44 -2.47 13.72 6.14
N LEU A 45 -1.61 14.51 5.47
CA LEU A 45 -0.21 14.14 5.25
C LEU A 45 0.58 14.13 6.55
N SER A 46 0.33 15.07 7.47
CA SER A 46 0.97 15.07 8.80
C SER A 46 0.64 13.81 9.60
N ARG A 47 -0.59 13.30 9.54
CA ARG A 47 -0.96 12.02 10.17
C ARG A 47 -0.20 10.83 9.58
N VAL A 48 0.01 10.81 8.26
CA VAL A 48 0.84 9.78 7.61
C VAL A 48 2.30 9.90 8.05
N GLU A 49 2.83 11.12 8.13
CA GLU A 49 4.21 11.35 8.60
C GLU A 49 4.40 10.91 10.05
N GLU A 50 3.43 11.16 10.92
CA GLU A 50 3.44 10.65 12.29
C GLU A 50 3.44 9.12 12.31
N ALA A 51 2.55 8.46 11.56
CA ALA A 51 2.51 7.00 11.49
C ALA A 51 3.83 6.39 10.96
N VAL A 52 4.48 7.06 10.00
CA VAL A 52 5.82 6.69 9.49
C VAL A 52 6.89 6.81 10.58
N LYS A 53 6.79 7.81 11.47
CA LYS A 53 7.80 8.08 12.52
C LYS A 53 7.61 7.26 13.80
N SER A 54 6.38 7.07 14.25
CA SER A 54 6.06 6.46 15.55
C SER A 54 5.58 5.01 15.43
N GLY A 55 5.19 4.58 14.23
CA GLY A 55 4.60 3.27 14.00
C GLY A 55 3.17 3.15 14.55
N SER A 56 2.48 2.13 14.07
CA SER A 56 1.14 1.75 14.51
C SER A 56 1.00 0.25 14.36
N LYS A 57 0.08 -0.38 15.12
CA LYS A 57 -0.19 -1.81 14.95
C LYS A 57 -1.15 -2.02 13.80
N ILE A 58 -0.94 -3.09 13.04
CA ILE A 58 -1.82 -3.46 11.91
C ILE A 58 -3.27 -3.62 12.39
N ALA A 59 -3.47 -4.23 13.56
CA ALA A 59 -4.78 -4.42 14.17
C ALA A 59 -5.54 -3.13 14.56
N ASP A 60 -4.83 -2.00 14.70
CA ASP A 60 -5.43 -0.72 15.10
C ASP A 60 -5.85 0.14 13.90
N VAL A 61 -5.63 -0.35 12.67
CA VAL A 61 -5.96 0.35 11.43
C VAL A 61 -7.47 0.36 11.20
N ASP A 62 -8.05 1.55 11.09
CA ASP A 62 -9.43 1.74 10.69
C ASP A 62 -9.56 1.77 9.15
N VAL A 63 -10.22 0.75 8.60
CA VAL A 63 -10.50 0.61 7.16
C VAL A 63 -12.00 0.78 6.84
N SER A 64 -12.81 1.16 7.83
CA SER A 64 -14.28 1.22 7.71
C SER A 64 -14.73 2.25 6.66
N ALA A 65 -14.00 3.35 6.53
CA ALA A 65 -14.25 4.40 5.55
C ALA A 65 -13.72 4.09 4.14
N MET A 66 -12.93 3.02 3.98
CA MET A 66 -12.34 2.65 2.69
C MET A 66 -13.31 1.83 1.85
N SER A 67 -13.43 2.21 0.57
CA SER A 67 -14.14 1.40 -0.41
C SER A 67 -13.37 0.10 -0.74
N GLY A 68 -14.06 -0.87 -1.34
CA GLY A 68 -13.43 -2.13 -1.77
C GLY A 68 -12.24 -1.89 -2.72
N TRP A 69 -12.37 -0.88 -3.58
CA TRP A 69 -11.31 -0.43 -4.48
C TRP A 69 -10.10 0.14 -3.72
N GLN A 70 -10.34 1.03 -2.76
CA GLN A 70 -9.27 1.65 -1.96
C GLN A 70 -8.54 0.62 -1.11
N ARG A 71 -9.25 -0.37 -0.56
CA ARG A 71 -8.64 -1.50 0.17
C ARG A 71 -7.70 -2.30 -0.74
N ALA A 72 -8.12 -2.60 -1.96
CA ALA A 72 -7.29 -3.35 -2.91
C ALA A 72 -6.05 -2.56 -3.32
N LEU A 73 -6.19 -1.26 -3.58
CA LEU A 73 -5.04 -0.38 -3.86
C LEU A 73 -4.09 -0.27 -2.68
N THR A 74 -4.61 -0.11 -1.47
CA THR A 74 -3.82 -0.08 -0.22
C THR A 74 -2.96 -1.33 -0.11
N TYR A 75 -3.58 -2.50 -0.30
CA TYR A 75 -2.87 -3.78 -0.28
C TYR A 75 -1.82 -3.89 -1.39
N SER A 76 -2.13 -3.44 -2.60
CA SER A 76 -1.17 -3.41 -3.71
C SER A 76 0.06 -2.55 -3.40
N ILE A 77 -0.15 -1.35 -2.84
CA ILE A 77 0.97 -0.46 -2.48
C ILE A 77 1.79 -1.06 -1.33
N ALA A 78 1.15 -1.68 -0.33
CA ALA A 78 1.85 -2.41 0.73
C ALA A 78 2.73 -3.53 0.15
N CYS A 79 2.20 -4.32 -0.79
CA CYS A 79 2.95 -5.36 -1.49
C CYS A 79 4.16 -4.81 -2.25
N TRP A 80 4.01 -3.66 -2.90
CA TRP A 80 5.14 -3.01 -3.57
C TRP A 80 6.18 -2.50 -2.57
N LEU A 81 5.74 -1.87 -1.48
CA LEU A 81 6.63 -1.31 -0.47
C LEU A 81 7.52 -2.38 0.18
N ALA A 82 6.92 -3.52 0.55
CA ALA A 82 7.62 -4.68 1.09
C ALA A 82 8.61 -5.33 0.10
N ARG A 83 8.66 -4.86 -1.16
CA ARG A 83 9.59 -5.33 -2.20
C ARG A 83 10.65 -4.30 -2.56
N LEU A 84 10.61 -3.11 -1.98
CA LEU A 84 11.54 -2.03 -2.32
C LEU A 84 13.01 -2.37 -2.02
N ASP A 85 13.24 -3.22 -1.03
CA ASP A 85 14.57 -3.72 -0.67
C ASP A 85 15.01 -4.96 -1.48
N GLY A 86 14.12 -5.48 -2.34
CA GLY A 86 14.38 -6.55 -3.29
C GLY A 86 13.95 -7.95 -2.87
N VAL A 87 13.56 -8.20 -1.63
CA VAL A 87 13.14 -9.55 -1.17
C VAL A 87 12.03 -9.45 -0.14
N VAL A 88 10.88 -10.09 -0.42
CA VAL A 88 9.86 -10.34 0.63
C VAL A 88 10.21 -11.61 1.36
N ASN A 89 10.44 -11.51 2.67
CA ASN A 89 10.70 -12.64 3.56
C ASN A 89 9.38 -13.23 4.11
N SER A 90 9.47 -14.29 4.91
CA SER A 90 8.30 -14.97 5.48
C SER A 90 7.54 -14.15 6.52
N GLU A 91 8.22 -13.26 7.24
CA GLU A 91 7.63 -12.36 8.24
C GLU A 91 6.85 -11.24 7.53
N GLU A 92 7.44 -10.62 6.51
CA GLU A 92 6.75 -9.62 5.68
C GLU A 92 5.52 -10.19 4.97
N LEU A 93 5.58 -11.45 4.52
CA LEU A 93 4.40 -12.14 3.99
C LEU A 93 3.31 -12.35 5.06
N ALA A 94 3.70 -12.60 6.31
CA ALA A 94 2.75 -12.74 7.40
C ALA A 94 2.07 -11.40 7.72
N HIS A 95 2.84 -10.31 7.75
CA HIS A 95 2.33 -8.95 7.97
C HIS A 95 1.41 -8.48 6.84
N LEU A 96 1.76 -8.78 5.58
CA LEU A 96 0.87 -8.56 4.45
C LEU A 96 -0.42 -9.36 4.61
N LYS A 97 -0.34 -10.62 5.01
CA LYS A 97 -1.55 -11.44 5.25
C LYS A 97 -2.41 -10.87 6.37
N GLU A 98 -1.81 -10.37 7.45
CA GLU A 98 -2.52 -9.69 8.54
C GLU A 98 -3.23 -8.43 8.03
N LEU A 99 -2.52 -7.58 7.27
CA LEU A 99 -3.11 -6.41 6.64
C LEU A 99 -4.27 -6.79 5.72
N GLY A 100 -4.13 -7.85 4.92
CA GLY A 100 -5.20 -8.33 4.04
C GLY A 100 -6.45 -8.77 4.82
N GLY A 101 -6.26 -9.35 6.01
CA GLY A 101 -7.34 -9.66 6.94
C GLY A 101 -8.03 -8.40 7.49
N VAL A 102 -7.26 -7.38 7.89
CA VAL A 102 -7.80 -6.10 8.37
C VAL A 102 -8.57 -5.37 7.27
N LEU A 103 -8.06 -5.40 6.03
CA LEU A 103 -8.72 -4.80 4.86
C LEU A 103 -10.00 -5.55 4.44
N ASP A 104 -10.31 -6.70 5.04
CA ASP A 104 -11.50 -7.50 4.76
C ASP A 104 -11.63 -7.84 3.26
N LEU A 105 -10.49 -8.24 2.66
CA LEU A 105 -10.44 -8.67 1.27
C LEU A 105 -10.28 -10.20 1.19
N PRO A 106 -11.11 -10.90 0.39
CA PRO A 106 -10.92 -12.32 0.13
C PRO A 106 -9.56 -12.61 -0.51
N GLN A 107 -8.96 -13.76 -0.16
CA GLN A 107 -7.64 -14.17 -0.65
C GLN A 107 -7.45 -14.04 -2.17
N PRO A 108 -8.40 -14.43 -3.04
CA PRO A 108 -8.23 -14.24 -4.49
C PRO A 108 -8.06 -12.77 -4.91
N LYS A 109 -8.68 -11.84 -4.17
CA LYS A 109 -8.52 -10.40 -4.41
C LYS A 109 -7.18 -9.88 -3.93
N LEU A 110 -6.69 -10.38 -2.79
CA LEU A 110 -5.35 -10.10 -2.29
C LEU A 110 -4.28 -10.58 -3.28
N ASP A 111 -4.41 -11.81 -3.80
CA ASP A 111 -3.47 -12.38 -4.77
C ASP A 111 -3.44 -11.55 -6.06
N ALA A 112 -4.61 -11.15 -6.56
CA ALA A 112 -4.72 -10.28 -7.73
C ALA A 112 -4.10 -8.89 -7.48
N ALA A 113 -4.33 -8.29 -6.32
CA ALA A 113 -3.79 -7.00 -5.92
C ALA A 113 -2.26 -7.04 -5.77
N GLY A 114 -1.72 -8.07 -5.13
CA GLY A 114 -0.28 -8.30 -5.03
C GLY A 114 0.36 -8.57 -6.39
N SER A 115 -0.31 -9.32 -7.26
CA SER A 115 0.14 -9.55 -8.64
C SER A 115 0.14 -8.26 -9.49
N ALA A 116 -0.84 -7.37 -9.31
CA ALA A 116 -0.83 -6.06 -9.99
C ALA A 116 0.39 -5.22 -9.58
N ALA A 117 0.68 -5.17 -8.28
CA ALA A 117 1.85 -4.48 -7.75
C ALA A 117 3.16 -5.05 -8.32
N PHE A 118 3.26 -6.38 -8.39
CA PHE A 118 4.42 -7.06 -8.96
C PHE A 118 4.61 -6.74 -10.45
N ASP A 119 3.53 -6.75 -11.25
CA ASP A 119 3.59 -6.44 -12.68
C ASP A 119 4.18 -5.04 -12.93
N ILE A 120 3.84 -4.05 -12.08
CA ILE A 120 4.38 -2.69 -12.18
C ILE A 120 5.80 -2.59 -11.61
N ALA A 121 6.10 -3.27 -10.51
CA ALA A 121 7.44 -3.28 -9.93
C ALA A 121 8.51 -3.82 -10.89
N MET A 122 8.14 -4.77 -11.76
CA MET A 122 9.01 -5.35 -12.80
C MET A 122 9.28 -4.41 -13.99
N LEU A 123 8.57 -3.28 -14.11
CA LEU A 123 8.85 -2.29 -15.15
C LEU A 123 10.17 -1.55 -14.87
N PRO A 124 10.85 -0.99 -15.89
CA PRO A 124 12.10 -0.25 -15.69
C PRO A 124 11.96 0.89 -14.67
N GLY A 125 12.54 0.72 -13.49
CA GLY A 125 12.47 1.69 -12.39
C GLY A 125 11.38 1.43 -11.36
N GLY A 126 10.53 0.41 -11.51
CA GLY A 126 9.46 0.08 -10.56
C GLY A 126 9.95 -0.29 -9.15
N HIS A 127 11.22 -0.66 -8.99
CA HIS A 127 11.87 -0.85 -7.69
C HIS A 127 12.31 0.44 -7.01
N ARG A 128 12.11 1.60 -7.64
CA ARG A 128 12.51 2.89 -7.10
C ARG A 128 11.28 3.74 -6.81
N PRO A 129 11.12 4.25 -5.59
CA PRO A 129 9.98 5.08 -5.23
C PRO A 129 9.73 6.26 -6.15
N GLU A 130 10.79 6.90 -6.67
CA GLU A 130 10.69 8.06 -7.55
C GLU A 130 10.27 7.74 -8.99
N LYS A 131 10.18 6.45 -9.34
CA LYS A 131 9.81 5.98 -10.69
C LYS A 131 8.62 5.02 -10.70
N PHE A 132 8.06 4.70 -9.55
CA PHE A 132 6.93 3.79 -9.49
C PHE A 132 5.69 4.45 -10.09
N ASP A 133 5.08 3.75 -11.04
CA ASP A 133 3.93 4.27 -11.79
C ASP A 133 2.63 3.86 -11.10
N PHE A 134 2.18 4.73 -10.20
CA PHE A 134 0.92 4.55 -9.47
C PHE A 134 -0.28 4.53 -10.44
N ASP A 135 -0.30 5.37 -11.47
CA ASP A 135 -1.38 5.37 -12.46
C ASP A 135 -1.45 4.03 -13.20
N ALA A 136 -0.30 3.47 -13.62
CA ALA A 136 -0.24 2.15 -14.23
C ALA A 136 -0.67 1.03 -13.26
N LEU A 137 -0.38 1.17 -11.97
CA LEU A 137 -0.88 0.24 -10.94
C LEU A 137 -2.40 0.26 -10.88
N ALA A 138 -3.02 1.44 -10.87
CA ALA A 138 -4.47 1.58 -10.87
C ALA A 138 -5.09 0.89 -12.08
N GLU A 139 -4.57 1.16 -13.28
CA GLU A 139 -5.06 0.54 -14.52
C GLU A 139 -4.87 -0.98 -14.51
N ARG A 140 -3.71 -1.47 -14.05
CA ARG A 140 -3.45 -2.90 -13.94
C ARG A 140 -4.39 -3.57 -12.94
N LEU A 141 -4.70 -2.89 -11.82
CA LEU A 141 -5.62 -3.40 -10.81
C LEU A 141 -7.05 -3.45 -11.34
N LYS A 142 -7.49 -2.48 -12.15
CA LYS A 142 -8.83 -2.51 -12.82
C LYS A 142 -8.97 -3.74 -13.70
N VAL A 143 -7.91 -4.12 -14.43
CA VAL A 143 -7.90 -5.32 -15.29
C VAL A 143 -8.00 -6.60 -14.48
N LYS A 144 -7.29 -6.69 -13.34
CA LYS A 144 -7.30 -7.90 -12.50
C LYS A 144 -8.51 -8.00 -11.58
N LEU A 145 -9.09 -6.87 -11.17
CA LEU A 145 -10.21 -6.77 -10.23
C LEU A 145 -11.33 -5.88 -10.79
N PRO A 146 -11.93 -6.24 -11.94
CA PRO A 146 -13.00 -5.44 -12.54
C PRO A 146 -14.23 -5.32 -11.63
N SER A 147 -14.44 -6.31 -10.75
CA SER A 147 -15.56 -6.33 -9.79
C SER A 147 -15.47 -5.29 -8.67
N LEU A 148 -14.31 -4.64 -8.48
CA LEU A 148 -14.11 -3.59 -7.48
C LEU A 148 -14.15 -2.18 -8.08
N VAL A 149 -14.26 -2.06 -9.40
CA VAL A 149 -14.27 -0.74 -10.05
C VAL A 149 -15.63 -0.07 -9.77
N GLY A 150 -15.62 1.02 -9.00
CA GLY A 150 -16.83 1.76 -8.61
C GLY A 150 -17.55 1.23 -7.36
N SER A 151 -16.93 0.31 -6.61
CA SER A 151 -17.39 -0.16 -5.29
C SER A 151 -16.91 0.73 -4.15
#